data_AF-A0A1F2VCY9-F1
#
_entry.id   AF-A0A1F2VCY9-F1
#
_cell.length_a   1.000
_cell.length_b   1.000
_cell.length_c   1.000
_cell.angle_alpha   90.00
_cell.angle_beta   90.00
_cell.angle_gamma   90.00
#
_symmetry.space_group_name_H-M   'P 1'
#
loop_
_entity.id
_entity.type
_entity.pdbx_description
1 polymer ?
#
loop_
_entity_poly.entity_id
_entity_poly.type
_entity_poly.pdbx_seq_one_letter_code
_entity_poly.pdbx_strand_id
1 'polypeptide(L)'
;MTHLAAAPRVLAALILGAAPAVAQPAYQHLRIIAPAAPGGGWDQTARVMQQVLQRARLVHTASVENISGAAGTIGLARFIGAERGQGDVVMVSGLIMVSAIVTNGSPVTLREVTPIARLTGEYEVIVVPAASPFRSLQDLIRTFKERPESISWGGGSAGGSDQILAGLVADAVGVPPRRVNYIAFSGGGEAMSAILGGQVSVGINGLAEFAPQIEAGTVRVLGLSSAERLPSLEAPTLREQGVDVEFENWRSLVAPPGISQGDLARVENTAEAMVRSAEWREALERYRWIDRYLAGEEFDRFMEAEDARVRSVLTKLGLGPGNTAPLATARAYPLLVLAGLLFFGGAALLAAIRTRGASNRPPSGPGWRPAALMATGVALDLALMERAGFVITSAALFWLTARTFDQRHPARDALFAVGVSTGSYLLFVRVLNVTLPAGLLARWL
;
A
#
# COMPACT_ATOMS: atom_id res chain seq x y z
N MET A 1 -24.10 47.02 -85.99
CA MET A 1 -24.05 47.43 -84.57
C MET A 1 -24.97 46.53 -83.79
N THR A 2 -24.44 45.57 -83.01
CA THR A 2 -24.99 45.12 -81.72
C THR A 2 -24.09 44.02 -81.15
N HIS A 3 -23.48 44.33 -80.01
CA HIS A 3 -22.69 43.43 -79.18
C HIS A 3 -23.63 42.43 -78.47
N LEU A 4 -23.20 41.17 -78.33
CA LEU A 4 -23.78 40.25 -77.34
C LEU A 4 -22.64 39.67 -76.49
N ALA A 5 -22.74 39.97 -75.20
CA ALA A 5 -21.74 39.79 -74.17
C ALA A 5 -21.61 38.33 -73.73
N ALA A 6 -20.37 37.92 -73.47
CA ALA A 6 -20.04 36.67 -72.81
C ALA A 6 -20.32 36.80 -71.29
N ALA A 7 -21.13 35.89 -70.75
CA ALA A 7 -21.33 35.77 -69.31
C ALA A 7 -20.22 34.90 -68.68
N PRO A 8 -19.57 35.31 -67.58
CA PRO A 8 -18.60 34.47 -66.89
C PRO A 8 -19.34 33.50 -65.96
N ARG A 9 -19.07 32.20 -66.10
CA ARG A 9 -19.49 31.16 -65.14
C ARG A 9 -18.60 31.26 -63.89
N VAL A 10 -19.17 31.75 -62.79
CA VAL A 10 -18.54 31.73 -61.47
C VAL A 10 -18.57 30.30 -60.94
N LEU A 11 -17.40 29.66 -60.85
CA LEU A 11 -17.22 28.37 -60.20
C LEU A 11 -16.98 28.62 -58.70
N ALA A 12 -18.01 28.42 -57.87
CA ALA A 12 -17.88 28.49 -56.42
C ALA A 12 -17.21 27.21 -55.91
N ALA A 13 -15.93 27.30 -55.52
CA ALA A 13 -15.22 26.21 -54.85
C ALA A 13 -15.70 26.12 -53.38
N LEU A 14 -16.45 25.08 -53.05
CA LEU A 14 -16.69 24.68 -51.66
C LEU A 14 -15.38 24.15 -51.07
N ILE A 15 -14.64 25.01 -50.37
CA ILE A 15 -13.60 24.58 -49.44
C ILE A 15 -14.33 24.05 -48.19
N LEU A 16 -14.61 22.75 -48.14
CA LEU A 16 -14.92 22.09 -46.87
C LEU A 16 -13.64 22.16 -46.03
N GLY A 17 -13.55 23.16 -45.16
CA GLY A 17 -12.56 23.21 -44.11
C GLY A 17 -12.78 22.02 -43.17
N ALA A 18 -11.95 20.99 -43.31
CA ALA A 18 -11.76 19.99 -42.26
C ALA A 18 -11.10 20.71 -41.08
N ALA A 19 -11.91 21.30 -40.20
CA ALA A 19 -11.44 21.71 -38.90
C ALA A 19 -10.87 20.46 -38.21
N PRO A 20 -9.65 20.50 -37.65
CA PRO A 20 -9.17 19.40 -36.83
C PRO A 20 -10.20 19.25 -35.70
N ALA A 21 -10.87 18.10 -35.66
CA ALA A 21 -11.69 17.75 -34.52
C ALA A 21 -10.74 17.72 -33.31
N VAL A 22 -10.73 18.80 -32.53
CA VAL A 22 -10.07 18.81 -31.23
C VAL A 22 -10.80 17.74 -30.44
N ALA A 23 -10.19 16.57 -30.30
CA ALA A 23 -10.76 15.45 -29.59
C ALA A 23 -11.23 15.96 -28.23
N GLN A 24 -12.54 15.93 -27.99
CA GLN A 24 -13.06 16.31 -26.69
C GLN A 24 -12.54 15.31 -25.66
N PRO A 25 -12.19 15.75 -24.45
CA PRO A 25 -11.74 14.85 -23.41
C PRO A 25 -12.77 13.74 -23.19
N ALA A 26 -12.31 12.50 -23.07
CA ALA A 26 -13.18 11.34 -22.91
C ALA A 26 -14.02 11.41 -21.62
N TYR A 27 -13.52 12.12 -20.61
CA TYR A 27 -14.17 12.30 -19.32
C TYR A 27 -14.30 13.77 -18.93
N GLN A 28 -15.47 14.13 -18.39
CA GLN A 28 -15.64 15.36 -17.62
C GLN A 28 -14.93 15.26 -16.26
N HIS A 29 -15.09 14.12 -15.60
CA HIS A 29 -14.40 13.77 -14.37
C HIS A 29 -14.05 12.28 -14.39
N LEU A 30 -12.81 11.92 -14.02
CA LEU A 30 -12.39 10.54 -13.79
C LEU A 30 -11.87 10.38 -12.35
N ARG A 31 -12.44 9.45 -11.59
CA ARG A 31 -11.95 9.08 -10.25
C ARG A 31 -10.92 7.97 -10.38
N ILE A 32 -9.78 8.12 -9.72
CA ILE A 32 -8.71 7.12 -9.66
C ILE A 32 -8.53 6.69 -8.21
N ILE A 33 -8.92 5.46 -7.88
CA ILE A 33 -8.75 4.90 -6.56
C ILE A 33 -7.34 4.33 -6.42
N ALA A 34 -6.63 4.79 -5.40
CA ALA A 34 -5.36 4.25 -4.97
C ALA A 34 -5.57 3.44 -3.68
N PRO A 35 -5.41 2.09 -3.71
CA PRO A 35 -5.62 1.26 -2.53
C PRO A 35 -4.43 1.29 -1.54
N ALA A 36 -3.87 2.48 -1.33
CA ALA A 36 -2.72 2.78 -0.48
C ALA A 36 -2.92 4.10 0.28
N ALA A 37 -2.14 4.30 1.34
CA ALA A 37 -2.01 5.60 1.99
C ALA A 37 -1.31 6.61 1.05
N PRO A 38 -1.52 7.93 1.24
CA PRO A 38 -0.79 8.96 0.49
C PRO A 38 0.73 8.76 0.56
N GLY A 39 1.40 8.89 -0.59
CA GLY A 39 2.84 8.66 -0.72
C GLY A 39 3.25 7.20 -0.99
N GLY A 40 2.33 6.23 -0.88
CA GLY A 40 2.61 4.84 -1.28
C GLY A 40 2.66 4.66 -2.80
N GLY A 41 3.26 3.57 -3.27
CA GLY A 41 3.46 3.33 -4.71
C GLY A 41 2.19 3.40 -5.56
N TRP A 42 1.04 2.88 -5.08
CA TRP A 42 -0.23 3.01 -5.80
C TRP A 42 -0.78 4.45 -5.81
N ASP A 43 -0.55 5.23 -4.75
CA ASP A 43 -0.91 6.65 -4.71
C ASP A 43 -0.06 7.45 -5.70
N GLN A 44 1.25 7.18 -5.73
CA GLN A 44 2.16 7.78 -6.69
C GLN A 44 1.72 7.46 -8.13
N THR A 45 1.46 6.20 -8.46
CA THR A 45 0.94 5.82 -9.78
C THR A 45 -0.36 6.55 -10.11
N ALA A 46 -1.33 6.57 -9.18
CA ALA A 46 -2.61 7.26 -9.39
C ALA A 46 -2.45 8.76 -9.65
N ARG A 47 -1.59 9.45 -8.89
CA ARG A 47 -1.33 10.89 -9.05
C ARG A 47 -0.57 11.20 -10.33
N VAL A 48 0.36 10.33 -10.73
CA VAL A 48 1.05 10.48 -12.02
C VAL A 48 0.07 10.30 -13.18
N MET A 49 -0.79 9.28 -13.12
CA MET A 49 -1.86 9.10 -14.10
C MET A 49 -2.78 10.33 -14.17
N GLN A 50 -3.23 10.84 -13.01
CA GLN A 50 -4.05 12.05 -12.92
C GLN A 50 -3.39 13.22 -13.68
N GLN A 51 -2.11 13.49 -13.39
CA GLN A 51 -1.36 14.58 -14.02
C GLN A 51 -1.19 14.37 -15.53
N VAL A 52 -0.86 13.16 -15.96
CA VAL A 52 -0.65 12.81 -17.38
C VAL A 52 -1.96 12.95 -18.15
N LEU A 53 -3.05 12.36 -17.65
CA LEU A 53 -4.38 12.42 -18.26
C LEU A 53 -4.86 13.88 -18.45
N GLN A 54 -4.61 14.74 -17.46
CA GLN A 54 -4.97 16.16 -17.53
C GLN A 54 -4.07 16.94 -18.50
N ARG A 55 -2.75 16.75 -18.44
CA ARG A 55 -1.80 17.44 -19.34
C ARG A 55 -2.00 17.05 -20.80
N ALA A 56 -2.23 15.77 -21.06
CA ALA A 56 -2.54 15.23 -22.39
C ALA A 56 -3.98 15.55 -22.85
N ARG A 57 -4.78 16.25 -22.02
CA ARG A 57 -6.18 16.63 -22.29
C ARG A 57 -7.10 15.44 -22.60
N LEU A 58 -6.79 14.27 -22.04
CA LEU A 58 -7.60 13.07 -22.18
C LEU A 58 -8.82 13.10 -21.24
N VAL A 59 -8.72 13.89 -20.16
CA VAL A 59 -9.81 14.17 -19.22
C VAL A 59 -9.86 15.67 -18.93
N HIS A 60 -11.05 16.21 -18.66
CA HIS A 60 -11.18 17.60 -18.18
C HIS A 60 -10.68 17.72 -16.74
N THR A 61 -11.11 16.82 -15.87
CA THR A 61 -10.64 16.72 -14.48
C THR A 61 -10.44 15.27 -14.08
N ALA A 62 -9.50 15.03 -13.17
CA ALA A 62 -9.37 13.74 -12.49
C ALA A 62 -9.12 13.97 -11.00
N SER A 63 -9.56 13.03 -10.15
CA SER A 63 -9.30 13.03 -8.71
C SER A 63 -8.68 11.71 -8.27
N VAL A 64 -7.87 11.75 -7.20
CA VAL A 64 -7.30 10.56 -6.57
C VAL A 64 -7.94 10.36 -5.22
N GLU A 65 -8.44 9.16 -4.97
CA GLU A 65 -9.03 8.73 -3.69
C GLU A 65 -8.19 7.62 -3.08
N ASN A 66 -7.69 7.83 -1.86
CA ASN A 66 -6.90 6.83 -1.14
C ASN A 66 -7.79 5.93 -0.26
N ILE A 67 -7.69 4.62 -0.42
CA ILE A 67 -8.37 3.62 0.41
C ILE A 67 -7.35 2.60 0.91
N SER A 68 -6.76 2.87 2.07
CA SER A 68 -5.64 2.09 2.59
C SER A 68 -6.06 0.82 3.36
N GLY A 69 -5.10 -0.08 3.56
CA GLY A 69 -5.21 -1.20 4.49
C GLY A 69 -5.14 -2.58 3.84
N ALA A 70 -4.64 -3.55 4.61
CA ALA A 70 -4.48 -4.95 4.21
C ALA A 70 -3.81 -5.15 2.83
N ALA A 71 -2.76 -4.37 2.55
CA ALA A 71 -2.08 -4.38 1.25
C ALA A 71 -3.04 -4.25 0.05
N GLY A 72 -4.05 -3.40 0.22
CA GLY A 72 -5.00 -3.00 -0.82
C GLY A 72 -6.27 -3.84 -0.91
N THR A 73 -6.38 -4.96 -0.16
CA THR A 73 -7.59 -5.81 -0.25
C THR A 73 -8.83 -5.13 0.35
N ILE A 74 -8.67 -4.18 1.28
CA ILE A 74 -9.79 -3.34 1.77
C ILE A 74 -10.29 -2.41 0.64
N GLY A 75 -9.36 -1.77 -0.07
CA GLY A 75 -9.68 -0.94 -1.25
C GLY A 75 -10.38 -1.74 -2.34
N LEU A 76 -9.89 -2.96 -2.64
CA LEU A 76 -10.51 -3.86 -3.61
C LEU A 76 -11.95 -4.23 -3.23
N ALA A 77 -12.19 -4.63 -1.98
CA ALA A 77 -13.54 -4.98 -1.52
C ALA A 77 -14.51 -3.79 -1.61
N ARG A 78 -14.07 -2.60 -1.22
CA ARG A 78 -14.87 -1.38 -1.37
C ARG A 78 -15.13 -1.05 -2.83
N PHE A 79 -14.13 -1.17 -3.70
CA PHE A 79 -14.26 -0.90 -5.13
C PHE A 79 -15.29 -1.82 -5.79
N ILE A 80 -15.22 -3.12 -5.53
CA ILE A 80 -16.18 -4.12 -6.02
C ILE A 80 -17.60 -3.82 -5.53
N GLY A 81 -17.75 -3.49 -4.23
CA GLY A 81 -19.05 -3.31 -3.61
C GLY A 81 -19.74 -1.97 -3.93
N ALA A 82 -18.97 -0.88 -3.98
CA ALA A 82 -19.51 0.48 -4.08
C ALA A 82 -19.55 1.03 -5.51
N GLU A 83 -18.64 0.58 -6.39
CA GLU A 83 -18.44 1.20 -7.70
C GLU A 83 -19.00 0.37 -8.88
N ARG A 84 -19.75 -0.70 -8.59
CA ARG A 84 -20.29 -1.63 -9.60
C ARG A 84 -21.02 -0.89 -10.74
N GLY A 85 -20.64 -1.21 -11.97
CA GLY A 85 -21.23 -0.68 -13.19
C GLY A 85 -20.83 0.75 -13.55
N GLN A 86 -20.06 1.45 -12.71
CA GLN A 86 -19.62 2.82 -13.01
C GLN A 86 -18.51 2.84 -14.07
N GLY A 87 -18.59 3.81 -14.97
CA GLY A 87 -17.67 3.96 -16.11
C GLY A 87 -16.66 5.09 -15.98
N ASP A 88 -16.71 5.86 -14.89
CA ASP A 88 -15.94 7.07 -14.57
C ASP A 88 -15.08 6.90 -13.30
N VAL A 89 -14.82 5.65 -12.92
CA VAL A 89 -13.94 5.28 -11.82
C VAL A 89 -13.08 4.08 -12.20
N VAL A 90 -11.81 4.17 -11.87
CA VAL A 90 -10.81 3.10 -12.05
C VAL A 90 -9.99 2.95 -10.78
N MET A 91 -9.38 1.79 -10.58
CA MET A 91 -8.50 1.53 -9.44
C MET A 91 -7.13 1.09 -9.90
N VAL A 92 -6.08 1.65 -9.31
CA VAL A 92 -4.71 1.15 -9.49
C VAL A 92 -4.58 -0.18 -8.74
N SER A 93 -4.04 -1.20 -9.40
CA SER A 93 -3.73 -2.49 -8.80
C SER A 93 -2.26 -2.87 -9.10
N GLY A 94 -1.85 -4.08 -8.72
CA GLY A 94 -0.48 -4.54 -8.90
C GLY A 94 -0.19 -5.87 -8.22
N LEU A 95 1.06 -6.32 -8.39
CA LEU A 95 1.57 -7.57 -7.82
C LEU A 95 1.34 -7.73 -6.32
N ILE A 96 1.51 -6.65 -5.55
CA ILE A 96 1.35 -6.66 -4.09
C ILE A 96 -0.09 -7.05 -3.71
N MET A 97 -1.10 -6.62 -4.48
CA MET A 97 -2.49 -6.98 -4.23
C MET A 97 -2.75 -8.47 -4.50
N VAL A 98 -2.17 -9.03 -5.57
CA VAL A 98 -2.25 -10.48 -5.85
C VAL A 98 -1.69 -11.27 -4.67
N SER A 99 -0.55 -10.83 -4.14
CA SER A 99 0.09 -11.47 -3.00
C SER A 99 -0.78 -11.36 -1.74
N ALA A 100 -1.30 -10.16 -1.46
CA ALA A 100 -2.15 -9.87 -0.31
C ALA A 100 -3.46 -10.66 -0.31
N ILE A 101 -4.08 -10.87 -1.47
CA ILE A 101 -5.31 -11.69 -1.60
C ILE A 101 -5.05 -13.10 -1.05
N VAL A 102 -3.90 -13.68 -1.36
CA VAL A 102 -3.50 -15.02 -0.93
C VAL A 102 -3.10 -15.02 0.55
N THR A 103 -2.21 -14.12 0.97
CA THR A 103 -1.67 -14.10 2.33
C THR A 103 -2.72 -13.74 3.39
N ASN A 104 -3.63 -12.82 3.06
CA ASN A 104 -4.70 -12.40 3.97
C ASN A 104 -5.92 -13.33 3.93
N GLY A 105 -5.98 -14.27 2.97
CA GLY A 105 -7.19 -15.07 2.73
C GLY A 105 -8.38 -14.19 2.40
N SER A 106 -8.19 -13.18 1.54
CA SER A 106 -9.23 -12.21 1.22
C SER A 106 -10.48 -12.88 0.64
N PRO A 107 -11.70 -12.48 1.06
CA PRO A 107 -12.93 -13.03 0.49
C PRO A 107 -13.20 -12.53 -0.94
N VAL A 108 -12.48 -11.50 -1.39
CA VAL A 108 -12.58 -10.94 -2.74
C VAL A 108 -11.26 -11.05 -3.48
N THR A 109 -11.33 -11.13 -4.81
CA THR A 109 -10.15 -11.30 -5.66
C THR A 109 -10.20 -10.39 -6.89
N LEU A 110 -9.08 -10.29 -7.59
CA LEU A 110 -9.01 -9.54 -8.87
C LEU A 110 -9.82 -10.19 -10.00
N ARG A 111 -10.42 -11.37 -9.79
CA ARG A 111 -11.36 -11.98 -10.74
C ARG A 111 -12.74 -11.31 -10.75
N GLU A 112 -13.03 -10.50 -9.73
CA GLU A 112 -14.31 -9.78 -9.57
C GLU A 112 -14.25 -8.35 -10.10
N VAL A 113 -13.15 -7.92 -10.68
CA VAL A 113 -12.99 -6.62 -11.36
C VAL A 113 -12.73 -6.86 -12.85
N THR A 114 -12.87 -5.80 -13.65
CA THR A 114 -12.59 -5.86 -15.08
C THR A 114 -11.14 -5.40 -15.33
N PRO A 115 -10.23 -6.27 -15.80
CA PRO A 115 -8.86 -5.87 -16.13
C PRO A 115 -8.85 -4.87 -17.29
N ILE A 116 -8.05 -3.81 -17.19
CA ILE A 116 -7.88 -2.83 -18.28
C ILE A 116 -6.51 -2.99 -18.93
N ALA A 117 -5.45 -2.77 -18.16
CA ALA A 117 -4.08 -2.93 -18.65
C ALA A 117 -3.07 -3.03 -17.51
N ARG A 118 -1.97 -3.74 -17.75
CA ARG A 118 -0.70 -3.47 -17.07
C ARG A 118 -0.13 -2.17 -17.59
N LEU A 119 0.43 -1.33 -16.72
CA LEU A 119 0.94 0.00 -17.06
C LEU A 119 2.46 0.06 -16.95
N THR A 120 2.99 -0.34 -15.79
CA THR A 120 4.40 -0.21 -15.49
C THR A 120 4.96 -1.46 -14.85
N GLY A 121 6.27 -1.60 -14.98
CA GLY A 121 7.10 -2.53 -14.22
C GLY A 121 8.21 -1.78 -13.50
N GLU A 122 8.70 -2.40 -12.45
CA GLU A 122 9.85 -1.93 -11.69
C GLU A 122 10.67 -3.14 -11.25
N TYR A 123 11.95 -3.15 -11.60
CA TYR A 123 12.88 -4.14 -11.11
C TYR A 123 13.44 -3.72 -9.75
N GLU A 124 13.66 -4.71 -8.90
CA GLU A 124 14.32 -4.55 -7.62
C GLU A 124 15.82 -4.84 -7.72
N VAL A 125 16.59 -4.16 -6.87
CA VAL A 125 18.03 -4.33 -6.71
C VAL A 125 18.35 -4.86 -5.32
N ILE A 126 19.30 -5.79 -5.27
CA ILE A 126 19.93 -6.24 -4.03
C ILE A 126 21.19 -5.41 -3.83
N VAL A 127 21.26 -4.68 -2.73
CA VAL A 127 22.39 -3.79 -2.42
C VAL A 127 22.99 -4.09 -1.05
N VAL A 128 24.23 -3.65 -0.85
CA VAL A 128 24.89 -3.62 0.45
C VAL A 128 25.62 -2.29 0.62
N PRO A 129 25.94 -1.83 1.85
CA PRO A 129 26.78 -0.66 2.04
C PRO A 129 28.11 -0.81 1.30
N ALA A 130 28.69 0.29 0.80
CA ALA A 130 29.96 0.24 0.07
C ALA A 130 31.09 -0.43 0.88
N ALA A 131 31.08 -0.24 2.19
CA ALA A 131 32.01 -0.82 3.17
C ALA A 131 31.71 -2.29 3.55
N SER A 132 30.61 -2.87 3.05
CA SER A 132 30.17 -4.23 3.38
C SER A 132 31.24 -5.28 3.07
N PRO A 133 31.37 -6.35 3.90
CA PRO A 133 32.21 -7.49 3.58
C PRO A 133 31.71 -8.27 2.35
N PHE A 134 30.43 -8.14 1.99
CA PHE A 134 29.89 -8.76 0.77
C PHE A 134 30.33 -7.94 -0.45
N ARG A 135 31.19 -8.54 -1.28
CA ARG A 135 31.70 -7.91 -2.52
C ARG A 135 30.95 -8.38 -3.76
N SER A 136 30.32 -9.55 -3.67
CA SER A 136 29.54 -10.17 -4.74
C SER A 136 28.26 -10.83 -4.20
N LEU A 137 27.32 -11.16 -5.09
CA LEU A 137 26.15 -11.95 -4.72
C LEU A 137 26.56 -13.33 -4.18
N GLN A 138 27.64 -13.92 -4.68
CA GLN A 138 28.15 -15.22 -4.29
C GLN A 138 28.69 -15.23 -2.85
N ASP A 139 29.32 -14.13 -2.41
CA ASP A 139 29.73 -13.97 -1.01
C ASP A 139 28.52 -13.97 -0.07
N LEU A 140 27.46 -13.27 -0.49
CA LEU A 140 26.20 -13.24 0.21
C LEU A 140 25.56 -14.63 0.24
N ILE A 141 25.41 -15.30 -0.91
CA ILE A 141 24.79 -16.63 -1.02
C ILE A 141 25.52 -17.67 -0.17
N ARG A 142 26.86 -17.67 -0.16
CA ARG A 142 27.64 -18.59 0.68
C ARG A 142 27.27 -18.45 2.15
N THR A 143 27.30 -17.22 2.66
CA THR A 143 26.93 -16.94 4.06
C THR A 143 25.46 -17.26 4.31
N PHE A 144 24.60 -16.93 3.35
CA PHE A 144 23.16 -17.12 3.46
C PHE A 144 22.77 -18.60 3.52
N LYS A 145 23.46 -19.49 2.78
CA LYS A 145 23.24 -20.94 2.84
C LYS A 145 23.73 -21.55 4.16
N GLU A 146 24.85 -21.08 4.68
CA GLU A 146 25.43 -21.59 5.94
C GLU A 146 24.65 -21.11 7.16
N ARG A 147 24.29 -19.81 7.20
CA ARG A 147 23.71 -19.13 8.36
C ARG A 147 22.61 -18.16 7.92
N PRO A 148 21.45 -18.66 7.45
CA PRO A 148 20.37 -17.81 6.93
C PRO A 148 19.96 -16.65 7.85
N GLU A 149 19.81 -16.92 9.14
CA GLU A 149 19.33 -15.95 10.13
C GLU A 149 20.35 -14.84 10.44
N SER A 150 21.63 -15.05 10.10
CA SER A 150 22.68 -14.06 10.30
C SER A 150 22.63 -12.91 9.29
N ILE A 151 21.93 -13.10 8.17
CA ILE A 151 21.73 -12.07 7.16
C ILE A 151 20.41 -11.37 7.44
N SER A 152 20.47 -10.13 7.93
CA SER A 152 19.30 -9.26 8.01
C SER A 152 19.03 -8.60 6.64
N TRP A 153 17.89 -8.94 6.03
CA TRP A 153 17.42 -8.38 4.77
C TRP A 153 16.47 -7.22 5.06
N GLY A 154 16.86 -5.99 4.73
CA GLY A 154 16.03 -4.80 4.89
C GLY A 154 15.34 -4.42 3.59
N GLY A 155 14.05 -4.10 3.66
CA GLY A 155 13.29 -3.60 2.52
C GLY A 155 11.97 -2.97 2.97
N GLY A 156 11.08 -2.70 2.02
CA GLY A 156 9.76 -2.14 2.27
C GLY A 156 8.84 -3.05 3.10
N SER A 157 7.56 -2.71 3.09
CA SER A 157 6.55 -3.31 3.98
C SER A 157 6.53 -4.85 3.95
N ALA A 158 6.24 -5.47 5.09
CA ALA A 158 6.03 -6.91 5.17
C ALA A 158 4.94 -7.38 4.18
N GLY A 159 5.18 -8.48 3.49
CA GLY A 159 4.36 -8.99 2.39
C GLY A 159 4.48 -8.22 1.08
N GLY A 160 5.31 -7.17 1.04
CA GLY A 160 5.62 -6.40 -0.16
C GLY A 160 6.57 -7.11 -1.11
N SER A 161 6.83 -6.45 -2.24
CA SER A 161 7.63 -6.99 -3.34
C SER A 161 9.06 -7.36 -2.91
N ASP A 162 9.69 -6.50 -2.11
CA ASP A 162 11.04 -6.70 -1.57
C ASP A 162 11.18 -7.99 -0.74
N GLN A 163 10.19 -8.29 0.12
CA GLN A 163 10.19 -9.53 0.90
C GLN A 163 9.96 -10.76 0.01
N ILE A 164 9.12 -10.62 -1.01
CA ILE A 164 8.88 -11.69 -1.98
C ILE A 164 10.17 -12.00 -2.73
N LEU A 165 10.92 -10.99 -3.18
CA LEU A 165 12.21 -11.19 -3.84
C LEU A 165 13.23 -11.87 -2.90
N ALA A 166 13.36 -11.43 -1.65
CA ALA A 166 14.24 -12.09 -0.68
C ALA A 166 13.88 -13.57 -0.53
N GLY A 167 12.58 -13.87 -0.47
CA GLY A 167 12.03 -15.22 -0.43
C GLY A 167 12.33 -16.07 -1.68
N LEU A 168 12.19 -15.49 -2.86
CA LEU A 168 12.52 -16.12 -4.15
C LEU A 168 14.00 -16.45 -4.25
N VAL A 169 14.87 -15.52 -3.85
CA VAL A 169 16.32 -15.74 -3.81
C VAL A 169 16.66 -16.87 -2.85
N ALA A 170 16.04 -16.90 -1.67
CA ALA A 170 16.23 -17.99 -0.71
C ALA A 170 15.87 -19.36 -1.32
N ASP A 171 14.67 -19.48 -1.91
CA ASP A 171 14.21 -20.72 -2.55
C ASP A 171 15.18 -21.18 -3.65
N ALA A 172 15.58 -20.25 -4.53
CA ALA A 172 16.46 -20.54 -5.66
C ALA A 172 17.86 -21.01 -5.23
N VAL A 173 18.37 -20.59 -4.07
CA VAL A 173 19.69 -21.00 -3.57
C VAL A 173 19.62 -22.16 -2.56
N GLY A 174 18.43 -22.70 -2.30
CA GLY A 174 18.19 -23.83 -1.41
C GLY A 174 18.09 -23.47 0.07
N VAL A 175 17.85 -22.20 0.39
CA VAL A 175 17.55 -21.74 1.76
C VAL A 175 16.03 -21.77 1.95
N PRO A 176 15.50 -22.43 2.99
CA PRO A 176 14.07 -22.41 3.26
C PRO A 176 13.59 -20.96 3.43
N PRO A 177 12.64 -20.47 2.62
CA PRO A 177 12.33 -19.04 2.62
C PRO A 177 11.76 -18.52 3.96
N ARG A 178 11.19 -19.40 4.79
CA ARG A 178 10.78 -19.09 6.18
C ARG A 178 11.93 -18.71 7.11
N ARG A 179 13.18 -19.02 6.74
CA ARG A 179 14.39 -18.68 7.51
C ARG A 179 15.00 -17.34 7.08
N VAL A 180 14.41 -16.65 6.11
CA VAL A 180 14.81 -15.29 5.74
C VAL A 180 14.53 -14.37 6.93
N ASN A 181 15.58 -13.80 7.51
CA ASN A 181 15.46 -12.75 8.51
C ASN A 181 15.18 -11.41 7.82
N TYR A 182 13.91 -11.16 7.50
CA TYR A 182 13.45 -9.95 6.82
C TYR A 182 13.01 -8.88 7.82
N ILE A 183 13.57 -7.68 7.67
CA ILE A 183 13.25 -6.49 8.47
C ILE A 183 12.49 -5.52 7.58
N ALA A 184 11.19 -5.36 7.87
CA ALA A 184 10.31 -4.49 7.11
C ALA A 184 10.42 -3.03 7.58
N PHE A 185 10.48 -2.12 6.62
CA PHE A 185 10.44 -0.68 6.83
C PHE A 185 9.21 -0.07 6.12
N SER A 186 8.89 1.17 6.47
CA SER A 186 7.70 1.86 5.94
C SER A 186 7.84 2.27 4.46
N GLY A 187 9.07 2.27 3.92
CA GLY A 187 9.40 2.58 2.53
C GLY A 187 10.92 2.61 2.29
N GLY A 188 11.37 2.81 1.05
CA GLY A 188 12.78 2.69 0.69
C GLY A 188 13.71 3.73 1.32
N GLY A 189 13.21 4.92 1.70
CA GLY A 189 14.03 5.91 2.42
C GLY A 189 14.44 5.48 3.83
N GLU A 190 13.51 4.86 4.57
CA GLU A 190 13.79 4.28 5.89
C GLU A 190 14.71 3.05 5.75
N ALA A 191 14.40 2.17 4.78
CA ALA A 191 15.24 1.00 4.48
C ALA A 191 16.67 1.41 4.11
N MET A 192 16.85 2.41 3.24
CA MET A 192 18.16 2.95 2.85
C MET A 192 18.93 3.51 4.04
N SER A 193 18.26 4.25 4.93
CA SER A 193 18.90 4.76 6.14
C SER A 193 19.40 3.63 7.05
N ALA A 194 18.61 2.57 7.22
CA ALA A 194 19.01 1.38 7.97
C ALA A 194 20.17 0.62 7.31
N ILE A 195 20.18 0.53 5.98
CA ILE A 195 21.29 -0.06 5.20
C ILE A 195 22.57 0.74 5.42
N LEU A 196 22.55 2.05 5.17
CA LEU A 196 23.72 2.92 5.32
C LEU A 196 24.23 2.98 6.77
N GLY A 197 23.32 2.89 7.74
CA GLY A 197 23.65 2.81 9.17
C GLY A 197 24.14 1.44 9.63
N GLY A 198 24.18 0.43 8.76
CA GLY A 198 24.61 -0.93 9.09
C GLY A 198 23.66 -1.68 10.03
N GLN A 199 22.41 -1.24 10.15
CA GLN A 199 21.39 -1.90 10.97
C GLN A 199 20.89 -3.19 10.30
N VAL A 200 20.96 -3.24 8.97
CA VAL A 200 20.69 -4.44 8.16
C VAL A 200 21.90 -4.79 7.30
N SER A 201 22.05 -6.08 6.98
CA SER A 201 23.21 -6.60 6.24
C SER A 201 23.07 -6.40 4.74
N VAL A 202 21.85 -6.51 4.23
CA VAL A 202 21.49 -6.46 2.81
C VAL A 202 20.23 -5.63 2.63
N GLY A 203 20.18 -4.82 1.59
CA GLY A 203 19.00 -4.08 1.16
C GLY A 203 18.35 -4.69 -0.06
N ILE A 204 17.02 -4.70 -0.11
CA ILE A 204 16.23 -4.91 -1.32
C ILE A 204 15.23 -3.77 -1.45
N ASN A 205 15.16 -3.16 -2.64
CA ASN A 205 14.09 -2.23 -2.98
C ASN A 205 14.04 -2.01 -4.51
N GLY A 206 13.04 -1.25 -4.98
CA GLY A 206 12.96 -0.80 -6.36
C GLY A 206 14.21 -0.01 -6.77
N LEU A 207 14.69 -0.24 -7.99
CA LEU A 207 15.85 0.46 -8.53
C LEU A 207 15.69 1.98 -8.46
N ALA A 208 14.49 2.50 -8.69
CA ALA A 208 14.23 3.94 -8.66
C ALA A 208 14.53 4.56 -7.29
N GLU A 209 14.15 3.89 -6.20
CA GLU A 209 14.33 4.38 -4.84
C GLU A 209 15.81 4.35 -4.42
N PHE A 210 16.57 3.36 -4.88
CA PHE A 210 17.99 3.20 -4.51
C PHE A 210 18.96 3.87 -5.50
N ALA A 211 18.49 4.27 -6.69
CA ALA A 211 19.33 4.88 -7.73
C ALA A 211 20.20 6.04 -7.22
N PRO A 212 19.71 7.01 -6.42
CA PRO A 212 20.55 8.12 -5.96
C PRO A 212 21.76 7.66 -5.12
N GLN A 213 21.60 6.62 -4.31
CA GLN A 213 22.67 6.11 -3.45
C GLN A 213 23.63 5.18 -4.20
N ILE A 214 23.11 4.47 -5.21
CA ILE A 214 23.93 3.71 -6.15
C ILE A 214 24.82 4.67 -6.95
N GLU A 215 24.24 5.75 -7.49
CA GLU A 215 24.95 6.80 -8.23
C GLU A 215 25.97 7.54 -7.36
N ALA A 216 25.65 7.77 -6.07
CA ALA A 216 26.58 8.34 -5.11
C ALA A 216 27.69 7.37 -4.65
N GLY A 217 27.60 6.08 -4.99
CA GLY A 217 28.57 5.05 -4.60
C GLY A 217 28.55 4.71 -3.10
N THR A 218 27.51 5.09 -2.37
CA THR A 218 27.37 4.80 -0.92
C THR A 218 26.91 3.36 -0.67
N VAL A 219 26.30 2.74 -1.68
CA VAL A 219 25.94 1.31 -1.72
C VAL A 219 26.52 0.62 -2.95
N ARG A 220 26.73 -0.68 -2.86
CA ARG A 220 27.11 -1.58 -3.96
C ARG A 220 25.92 -2.44 -4.35
N VAL A 221 25.62 -2.50 -5.65
CA VAL A 221 24.65 -3.44 -6.20
C VAL A 221 25.28 -4.83 -6.31
N LEU A 222 24.63 -5.83 -5.72
CA LEU A 222 25.02 -7.24 -5.83
C LEU A 222 24.26 -7.97 -6.93
N GLY A 223 23.03 -7.55 -7.24
CA GLY A 223 22.25 -8.16 -8.30
C GLY A 223 20.98 -7.40 -8.62
N LEU A 224 20.56 -7.54 -9.86
CA LEU A 224 19.32 -6.99 -10.39
C LEU A 224 18.33 -8.11 -10.71
N SER A 225 17.06 -7.94 -10.34
CA SER A 225 16.00 -8.94 -10.51
C SER A 225 15.44 -9.06 -11.93
N SER A 226 15.98 -8.33 -12.90
CA SER A 226 15.54 -8.36 -14.29
C SER A 226 16.01 -9.61 -15.04
N ALA A 227 15.31 -9.93 -16.13
CA ALA A 227 15.71 -10.99 -17.06
C ALA A 227 17.07 -10.70 -17.71
N GLU A 228 17.30 -9.43 -18.06
CA GLU A 228 18.47 -8.93 -18.79
C GLU A 228 19.02 -7.69 -18.10
N ARG A 229 20.30 -7.36 -18.33
CA ARG A 229 20.90 -6.15 -17.77
C ARG A 229 20.20 -4.90 -18.26
N LEU A 230 20.13 -3.87 -17.40
CA LEU A 230 19.59 -2.58 -17.78
C LEU A 230 20.70 -1.65 -18.29
N PRO A 231 20.50 -0.92 -19.40
CA PRO A 231 21.47 0.06 -19.88
C PRO A 231 21.78 1.18 -18.87
N SER A 232 20.84 1.47 -17.97
CA SER A 232 20.94 2.51 -16.95
C SER A 232 21.71 2.10 -15.69
N LEU A 233 22.11 0.83 -15.56
CA LEU A 233 22.78 0.32 -14.38
C LEU A 233 23.83 -0.74 -14.75
N GLU A 234 25.09 -0.48 -14.40
CA GLU A 234 26.16 -1.46 -14.58
C GLU A 234 26.14 -2.50 -13.44
N ALA A 235 25.19 -3.44 -13.52
CA ALA A 235 25.07 -4.55 -12.57
C ALA A 235 24.66 -5.85 -13.29
N PRO A 236 25.20 -7.02 -12.86
CA PRO A 236 24.73 -8.30 -13.35
C PRO A 236 23.32 -8.60 -12.82
N THR A 237 22.55 -9.35 -13.61
CA THR A 237 21.26 -9.91 -13.17
C THR A 237 21.48 -11.04 -12.15
N LEU A 238 20.42 -11.44 -11.45
CA LEU A 238 20.44 -12.65 -10.61
C LEU A 238 20.70 -13.91 -11.45
N ARG A 239 20.09 -14.00 -12.64
CA ARG A 239 20.20 -15.17 -13.53
C ARG A 239 21.61 -15.37 -14.07
N GLU A 240 22.28 -14.30 -14.49
CA GLU A 240 23.70 -14.34 -14.91
C GLU A 240 24.63 -14.85 -13.80
N GLN A 241 24.19 -14.71 -12.54
CA GLN A 241 24.94 -15.09 -11.36
C GLN A 241 24.58 -16.49 -10.82
N GLY A 242 23.74 -17.24 -11.56
CA GLY A 242 23.33 -18.60 -11.21
C GLY A 242 22.17 -18.68 -10.21
N VAL A 243 21.45 -17.56 -9.99
CA VAL A 243 20.21 -17.52 -9.20
C VAL A 243 19.06 -17.37 -10.19
N ASP A 244 18.33 -18.46 -10.45
CA ASP A 244 17.23 -18.47 -11.42
C ASP A 244 15.98 -17.77 -10.86
N VAL A 245 16.09 -16.45 -10.71
CA VAL A 245 15.05 -15.56 -10.21
C VAL A 245 14.95 -14.38 -11.16
N GLU A 246 13.75 -14.20 -11.69
CA GLU A 246 13.29 -12.97 -12.31
C GLU A 246 12.11 -12.45 -11.51
N PHE A 247 12.10 -11.15 -11.25
CA PHE A 247 11.04 -10.53 -10.48
C PHE A 247 10.84 -9.09 -10.89
N GLU A 248 9.61 -8.73 -11.21
CA GLU A 248 9.21 -7.39 -11.59
C GLU A 248 7.97 -6.99 -10.78
N ASN A 249 8.07 -5.86 -10.07
CA ASN A 249 6.94 -5.26 -9.39
C ASN A 249 6.12 -4.45 -10.41
N TRP A 250 4.93 -4.92 -10.76
CA TRP A 250 4.11 -4.27 -11.77
C TRP A 250 2.91 -3.52 -11.19
N ARG A 251 2.42 -2.55 -11.96
CA ARG A 251 1.19 -1.79 -11.70
C ARG A 251 0.22 -1.99 -12.84
N SER A 252 -1.06 -2.05 -12.51
CA SER A 252 -2.13 -2.19 -13.48
C SER A 252 -3.29 -1.26 -13.17
N LEU A 253 -4.21 -1.18 -14.12
CA LEU A 253 -5.48 -0.50 -14.00
C LEU A 253 -6.61 -1.52 -14.10
N VAL A 254 -7.61 -1.39 -13.23
CA VAL A 254 -8.84 -2.18 -13.27
C VAL A 254 -10.06 -1.27 -13.20
N ALA A 255 -11.13 -1.69 -13.86
CA ALA A 255 -12.46 -1.09 -13.80
C ALA A 255 -13.39 -1.92 -12.90
N PRO A 256 -14.48 -1.34 -12.37
CA PRO A 256 -15.37 -2.07 -11.49
C PRO A 256 -16.10 -3.21 -12.23
N PRO A 257 -16.63 -4.20 -11.48
CA PRO A 257 -17.48 -5.24 -12.07
C PRO A 257 -18.72 -4.66 -12.74
N GLY A 258 -19.16 -5.30 -13.82
CA GLY A 258 -20.43 -4.96 -14.48
C GLY A 258 -20.42 -3.65 -15.24
N ILE A 259 -19.24 -3.08 -15.52
CA ILE A 259 -19.07 -1.92 -16.41
C ILE A 259 -19.71 -2.20 -17.78
N SER A 260 -20.36 -1.20 -18.37
CA SER A 260 -20.97 -1.34 -19.69
C SER A 260 -19.91 -1.47 -20.78
N GLN A 261 -20.24 -2.11 -21.91
CA GLN A 261 -19.30 -2.24 -23.04
C GLN A 261 -18.84 -0.88 -23.58
N GLY A 262 -19.74 0.12 -23.61
CA GLY A 262 -19.39 1.47 -24.05
C GLY A 262 -18.45 2.19 -23.08
N ASP A 263 -18.65 2.00 -21.77
CA ASP A 263 -17.75 2.56 -20.75
C ASP A 263 -16.41 1.84 -20.71
N LEU A 264 -16.40 0.52 -20.86
CA LEU A 264 -15.18 -0.28 -20.96
C LEU A 264 -14.30 0.20 -22.11
N ALA A 265 -14.87 0.29 -23.33
CA ALA A 265 -14.15 0.80 -24.49
C ALA A 265 -13.63 2.23 -24.26
N ARG A 266 -14.39 3.07 -23.55
CA ARG A 266 -13.94 4.44 -23.21
C ARG A 266 -12.75 4.42 -22.25
N VAL A 267 -12.77 3.58 -21.21
CA VAL A 267 -11.65 3.42 -20.26
C VAL A 267 -10.41 2.87 -20.96
N GLU A 268 -10.56 1.82 -21.77
CA GLU A 268 -9.47 1.19 -22.53
C GLU A 268 -8.80 2.18 -23.49
N ASN A 269 -9.61 2.87 -24.31
CA ASN A 269 -9.09 3.88 -25.24
C ASN A 269 -8.39 5.04 -24.50
N THR A 270 -8.92 5.44 -23.33
CA THR A 270 -8.29 6.49 -22.51
C THR A 270 -6.96 6.02 -21.93
N ALA A 271 -6.88 4.78 -21.45
CA ALA A 271 -5.66 4.18 -20.94
C ALA A 271 -4.61 4.03 -22.04
N GLU A 272 -5.00 3.56 -23.24
CA GLU A 272 -4.13 3.44 -24.41
C GLU A 272 -3.61 4.81 -24.87
N ALA A 273 -4.47 5.81 -24.95
CA ALA A 273 -4.08 7.17 -25.29
C ALA A 273 -3.13 7.78 -24.26
N MET A 274 -3.36 7.50 -22.96
CA MET A 274 -2.48 7.93 -21.88
C MET A 274 -1.08 7.36 -22.05
N VAL A 275 -0.95 6.04 -22.21
CA VAL A 275 0.39 5.40 -22.31
C VAL A 275 1.15 5.77 -23.58
N ARG A 276 0.43 6.14 -24.66
CA ARG A 276 1.04 6.62 -25.90
C ARG A 276 1.47 8.09 -25.86
N SER A 277 1.01 8.85 -24.86
CA SER A 277 1.31 10.28 -24.73
C SER A 277 2.81 10.55 -24.48
N ALA A 278 3.26 11.75 -24.84
CA ALA A 278 4.62 12.21 -24.50
C ALA A 278 4.76 12.40 -22.98
N GLU A 279 3.70 12.84 -22.33
CA GLU A 279 3.61 13.06 -20.89
C GLU A 279 3.79 11.78 -20.09
N TRP A 280 3.24 10.65 -20.57
CA TRP A 280 3.48 9.35 -19.95
C TRP A 280 4.93 8.91 -20.10
N ARG A 281 5.54 9.08 -21.29
CA ARG A 281 6.96 8.76 -21.50
C ARG A 281 7.87 9.60 -20.60
N GLU A 282 7.60 10.91 -20.47
CA GLU A 282 8.30 11.80 -19.53
C GLU A 282 8.17 11.30 -18.08
N ALA A 283 6.98 10.83 -17.70
CA ALA A 283 6.74 10.28 -16.37
C ALA A 283 7.52 8.96 -16.15
N LEU A 284 7.50 8.04 -17.11
CA LEU A 284 8.26 6.79 -17.02
C LEU A 284 9.75 7.06 -16.80
N GLU A 285 10.34 7.99 -17.56
CA GLU A 285 11.73 8.39 -17.39
C GLU A 285 12.00 9.02 -16.01
N ARG A 286 11.16 9.98 -15.60
CA ARG A 286 11.31 10.69 -14.32
C ARG A 286 11.25 9.73 -13.13
N TYR A 287 10.33 8.77 -13.16
CA TYR A 287 10.11 7.82 -12.07
C TYR A 287 10.90 6.52 -12.25
N ARG A 288 11.68 6.40 -13.34
CA ARG A 288 12.44 5.20 -13.72
C ARG A 288 11.56 3.95 -13.78
N TRP A 289 10.31 4.14 -14.19
CA TRP A 289 9.38 3.04 -14.45
C TRP A 289 9.63 2.47 -15.84
N ILE A 290 9.40 1.17 -15.96
CA ILE A 290 9.55 0.46 -17.21
C ILE A 290 8.18 0.41 -17.90
N ASP A 291 8.16 0.75 -19.19
CA ASP A 291 6.96 0.58 -20.00
C ASP A 291 6.64 -0.91 -20.10
N ARG A 292 5.45 -1.25 -19.58
CA ARG A 292 4.92 -2.61 -19.51
C ARG A 292 3.49 -2.67 -19.96
N TYR A 293 3.10 -1.73 -20.84
CA TYR A 293 1.76 -1.69 -21.37
C TYR A 293 1.39 -3.03 -22.00
N LEU A 294 0.35 -3.64 -21.45
CA LEU A 294 -0.23 -4.89 -21.91
C LEU A 294 -1.73 -4.82 -21.59
N ALA A 295 -2.58 -5.04 -22.58
CA ALA A 295 -4.02 -4.86 -22.45
C ALA A 295 -4.77 -6.02 -23.14
N GLY A 296 -6.10 -6.06 -22.96
CA GLY A 296 -6.97 -7.08 -23.55
C GLY A 296 -6.63 -8.50 -23.10
N GLU A 297 -6.87 -9.48 -23.97
CA GLU A 297 -6.73 -10.91 -23.66
C GLU A 297 -5.31 -11.31 -23.21
N GLU A 298 -4.27 -10.60 -23.68
CA GLU A 298 -2.91 -10.84 -23.22
C GLU A 298 -2.72 -10.44 -21.76
N PHE A 299 -3.36 -9.36 -21.32
CA PHE A 299 -3.33 -8.96 -19.92
C PHE A 299 -4.14 -9.91 -19.04
N ASP A 300 -5.26 -10.43 -19.52
CA ASP A 300 -6.03 -11.45 -18.81
C ASP A 300 -5.18 -12.71 -18.56
N ARG A 301 -4.51 -13.22 -19.60
CA ARG A 301 -3.57 -14.36 -19.48
C ARG A 301 -2.42 -14.06 -18.53
N PHE A 302 -1.88 -12.84 -18.57
CA PHE A 302 -0.83 -12.41 -17.65
C PHE A 302 -1.32 -12.45 -16.19
N MET A 303 -2.52 -11.95 -15.92
CA MET A 303 -3.11 -11.94 -14.57
C MET A 303 -3.32 -13.37 -14.03
N GLU A 304 -3.77 -14.30 -14.86
CA GLU A 304 -3.91 -15.71 -14.49
C GLU A 304 -2.56 -16.36 -14.17
N ALA A 305 -1.55 -16.12 -15.01
CA ALA A 305 -0.20 -16.64 -14.81
C ALA A 305 0.43 -16.06 -13.53
N GLU A 306 0.24 -14.77 -13.26
CA GLU A 306 0.74 -14.11 -12.05
C GLU A 306 0.07 -14.63 -10.78
N ASP A 307 -1.26 -14.84 -10.76
CA ASP A 307 -1.95 -15.43 -9.61
C ASP A 307 -1.40 -16.83 -9.30
N ALA A 308 -1.19 -17.67 -10.34
CA ALA A 308 -0.60 -18.99 -10.18
C ALA A 308 0.84 -18.94 -9.66
N ARG A 309 1.68 -18.06 -10.23
CA ARG A 309 3.08 -17.87 -9.84
C ARG A 309 3.17 -17.40 -8.38
N VAL A 310 2.42 -16.36 -8.02
CA VAL A 310 2.41 -15.78 -6.67
C VAL A 310 1.93 -16.79 -5.63
N ARG A 311 0.85 -17.55 -5.90
CA ARG A 311 0.38 -18.61 -4.99
C ARG A 311 1.44 -19.68 -4.74
N SER A 312 2.14 -20.10 -5.79
CA SER A 312 3.23 -21.07 -5.68
C SER A 312 4.34 -20.55 -4.77
N VAL A 313 4.79 -19.32 -5.01
CA VAL A 313 5.84 -18.66 -4.23
C VAL A 313 5.44 -18.49 -2.77
N LEU A 314 4.24 -17.96 -2.49
CA LEU A 314 3.74 -17.76 -1.13
C LEU A 314 3.54 -19.07 -0.37
N THR A 315 3.14 -20.15 -1.07
CA THR A 315 3.03 -21.48 -0.45
C THR A 315 4.39 -21.97 0.02
N LYS A 316 5.43 -21.84 -0.81
CA LYS A 316 6.83 -22.16 -0.43
C LYS A 316 7.34 -21.28 0.71
N LEU A 317 6.97 -20.00 0.72
CA LEU A 317 7.25 -19.06 1.81
C LEU A 317 6.52 -19.41 3.11
N GLY A 318 5.52 -20.29 3.08
CA GLY A 318 4.64 -20.53 4.22
C GLY A 318 3.71 -19.37 4.53
N LEU A 319 3.46 -18.51 3.56
CA LEU A 319 2.53 -17.38 3.65
C LEU A 319 1.20 -17.66 2.94
N GLY A 320 0.96 -18.92 2.52
CA GLY A 320 -0.30 -19.33 1.89
C GLY A 320 -1.49 -19.40 2.87
N PRO A 321 -2.72 -19.58 2.34
CA PRO A 321 -3.94 -19.63 3.15
C PRO A 321 -3.85 -20.77 4.19
N GLY A 322 -3.81 -20.43 5.47
CA GLY A 322 -3.70 -21.38 6.59
C GLY A 322 -2.28 -21.66 7.12
N ASN A 323 -1.23 -21.14 6.48
CA ASN A 323 0.16 -21.24 6.96
C ASN A 323 0.70 -19.95 7.60
N THR A 324 -0.06 -18.87 7.55
CA THR A 324 0.09 -17.82 8.55
C THR A 324 -0.15 -18.52 9.89
N ALA A 325 0.92 -18.70 10.68
CA ALA A 325 0.79 -19.01 12.09
C ALA A 325 -0.34 -18.11 12.59
N PRO A 326 -1.44 -18.67 13.14
CA PRO A 326 -2.65 -17.92 13.38
C PRO A 326 -2.18 -16.67 14.07
N LEU A 327 -2.28 -15.52 13.39
CA LEU A 327 -1.73 -14.26 13.85
C LEU A 327 -2.10 -14.25 15.32
N ALA A 328 -1.11 -14.45 16.19
CA ALA A 328 -1.40 -14.55 17.62
C ALA A 328 -2.13 -13.25 17.98
N THR A 329 -1.86 -12.18 17.25
CA THR A 329 -2.59 -10.92 17.16
C THR A 329 -4.05 -11.00 16.67
N ALA A 330 -4.47 -11.77 15.67
CA ALA A 330 -5.88 -11.77 15.20
C ALA A 330 -6.85 -12.51 16.15
N ARG A 331 -6.40 -13.59 16.81
CA ARG A 331 -7.18 -14.26 17.87
C ARG A 331 -6.91 -13.68 19.26
N ALA A 332 -5.70 -13.23 19.55
CA ALA A 332 -5.40 -12.60 20.83
C ALA A 332 -5.82 -11.15 20.89
N TYR A 333 -6.07 -10.41 19.80
CA TYR A 333 -6.53 -9.02 19.91
C TYR A 333 -7.90 -8.94 20.60
N PRO A 334 -8.93 -9.71 20.19
CA PRO A 334 -10.17 -9.79 20.96
C PRO A 334 -9.94 -10.27 22.40
N LEU A 335 -9.03 -11.24 22.64
CA LEU A 335 -8.76 -11.77 23.97
C LEU A 335 -7.92 -10.84 24.86
N LEU A 336 -7.04 -10.01 24.30
CA LEU A 336 -6.21 -9.01 24.97
C LEU A 336 -7.04 -7.78 25.29
N VAL A 337 -7.92 -7.38 24.37
CA VAL A 337 -8.95 -6.37 24.63
C VAL A 337 -9.90 -6.87 25.71
N LEU A 338 -10.37 -8.13 25.64
CA LEU A 338 -11.21 -8.73 26.67
C LEU A 338 -10.48 -8.88 28.01
N ALA A 339 -9.22 -9.32 28.02
CA ALA A 339 -8.40 -9.43 29.23
C ALA A 339 -8.12 -8.05 29.84
N GLY A 340 -7.86 -7.04 29.01
CA GLY A 340 -7.75 -5.65 29.43
C GLY A 340 -9.06 -5.15 30.05
N LEU A 341 -10.19 -5.33 29.36
CA LEU A 341 -11.52 -4.96 29.85
C LEU A 341 -11.89 -5.69 31.15
N LEU A 342 -11.55 -6.97 31.29
CA LEU A 342 -11.77 -7.76 32.50
C LEU A 342 -10.84 -7.34 33.64
N PHE A 343 -9.58 -7.00 33.35
CA PHE A 343 -8.62 -6.51 34.33
C PHE A 343 -9.03 -5.13 34.85
N PHE A 344 -9.33 -4.18 33.96
CA PHE A 344 -9.79 -2.84 34.34
C PHE A 344 -11.18 -2.85 34.96
N GLY A 345 -12.11 -3.66 34.43
CA GLY A 345 -13.45 -3.85 35.01
C GLY A 345 -13.41 -4.51 36.39
N GLY A 346 -12.55 -5.52 36.57
CA GLY A 346 -12.33 -6.19 37.85
C GLY A 346 -11.66 -5.28 38.89
N ALA A 347 -10.65 -4.49 38.48
CA ALA A 347 -10.03 -3.49 39.35
C ALA A 347 -11.04 -2.41 39.79
N ALA A 348 -11.89 -1.94 38.88
CA ALA A 348 -12.97 -1.00 39.18
C ALA A 348 -14.02 -1.59 40.13
N LEU A 349 -14.40 -2.86 39.93
CA LEU A 349 -15.33 -3.56 40.82
C LEU A 349 -14.76 -3.77 42.22
N LEU A 350 -13.49 -4.18 42.34
CA LEU A 350 -12.80 -4.34 43.62
C LEU A 350 -12.65 -2.99 44.36
N ALA A 351 -12.37 -1.91 43.63
CA ALA A 351 -12.36 -0.56 44.19
C ALA A 351 -13.76 -0.15 44.70
N ALA A 352 -14.83 -0.44 43.94
CA ALA A 352 -16.21 -0.16 44.34
C ALA A 352 -16.68 -1.01 45.54
N ILE A 353 -16.21 -2.26 45.67
CA ILE A 353 -16.48 -3.12 46.83
C ILE A 353 -15.76 -2.59 48.08
N ARG A 354 -14.50 -2.16 47.93
CA ARG A 354 -13.73 -1.55 49.03
C ARG A 354 -14.35 -0.23 49.51
N THR A 355 -14.92 0.58 48.63
CA THR A 355 -15.60 1.82 49.03
C THR A 355 -16.99 1.57 49.63
N ARG A 356 -17.70 0.51 49.23
CA ARG A 356 -18.95 0.07 49.90
C ARG A 356 -18.73 -0.42 51.33
N GLY A 357 -17.61 -1.09 51.62
CA GLY A 357 -17.24 -1.48 52.98
C GLY A 357 -17.01 -0.31 53.95
N ALA A 358 -16.90 0.92 53.43
CA ALA A 358 -16.60 2.12 54.21
C ALA A 358 -17.80 3.08 54.40
N SER A 359 -19.00 2.76 53.88
CA SER A 359 -20.15 3.67 54.02
C SER A 359 -21.49 2.96 54.28
N ASN A 360 -22.13 3.31 55.40
CA ASN A 360 -23.48 2.87 55.81
C ASN A 360 -24.61 3.70 55.16
N ARG A 361 -24.47 4.13 53.90
CA ARG A 361 -25.53 4.89 53.20
C ARG A 361 -26.23 4.03 52.14
N PRO A 362 -27.58 3.98 52.11
CA PRO A 362 -28.30 3.23 51.09
C PRO A 362 -28.09 3.86 49.70
N PRO A 363 -28.11 3.06 48.62
CA PRO A 363 -27.83 3.54 47.27
C PRO A 363 -28.92 4.49 46.77
N SER A 364 -28.55 5.71 46.40
CA SER A 364 -29.46 6.67 45.77
C SER A 364 -29.63 6.39 44.28
N GLY A 365 -30.68 5.63 43.92
CA GLY A 365 -31.31 5.58 42.60
C GLY A 365 -30.51 4.94 41.45
N PRO A 366 -31.16 4.60 40.31
CA PRO A 366 -30.52 3.88 39.20
C PRO A 366 -29.53 4.81 38.49
N GLY A 367 -28.25 4.65 38.78
CA GLY A 367 -27.15 5.46 38.25
C GLY A 367 -26.86 5.18 36.76
N TRP A 368 -27.77 5.54 35.86
CA TRP A 368 -27.55 5.47 34.41
C TRP A 368 -26.43 6.41 33.95
N ARG A 369 -26.08 7.42 34.75
CA ARG A 369 -25.06 8.44 34.44
C ARG A 369 -23.66 7.83 34.20
N PRO A 370 -23.11 6.97 35.09
CA PRO A 370 -21.91 6.19 34.81
C PRO A 370 -21.94 5.44 33.47
N ALA A 371 -23.04 4.73 33.18
CA ALA A 371 -23.18 3.96 31.95
C ALA A 371 -23.23 4.86 30.71
N ALA A 372 -23.96 5.99 30.77
CA ALA A 372 -24.02 6.97 29.70
C ALA A 372 -22.67 7.67 29.46
N LEU A 373 -21.93 7.98 30.51
CA LEU A 373 -20.58 8.57 30.40
C LEU A 373 -19.57 7.59 29.79
N MET A 374 -19.60 6.31 30.19
CA MET A 374 -18.78 5.27 29.56
C MET A 374 -19.15 5.06 28.09
N ALA A 375 -20.45 4.94 27.78
CA ALA A 375 -20.92 4.79 26.40
C ALA A 375 -20.52 6.00 25.54
N THR A 376 -20.60 7.21 26.09
CA THR A 376 -20.16 8.44 25.40
C THR A 376 -18.65 8.43 25.18
N GLY A 377 -17.87 8.04 26.19
CA GLY A 377 -16.41 7.93 26.07
C GLY A 377 -16.01 6.92 24.99
N VAL A 378 -16.65 5.75 24.94
CA VAL A 378 -16.39 4.72 23.92
C VAL A 378 -16.80 5.21 22.53
N ALA A 379 -17.96 5.86 22.40
CA ALA A 379 -18.42 6.41 21.13
C ALA A 379 -17.48 7.51 20.60
N LEU A 380 -17.00 8.40 21.47
CA LEU A 380 -16.01 9.41 21.13
C LEU A 380 -14.67 8.80 20.75
N ASP A 381 -14.25 7.75 21.46
CA ASP A 381 -13.02 7.03 21.15
C ASP A 381 -13.08 6.45 19.74
N LEU A 382 -14.11 5.66 19.43
CA LEU A 382 -14.30 5.06 18.12
C LEU A 382 -14.44 6.09 16.99
N ALA A 383 -15.19 7.18 17.22
CA ALA A 383 -15.46 8.19 16.19
C ALA A 383 -14.24 9.08 15.89
N LEU A 384 -13.34 9.27 16.85
CA LEU A 384 -12.22 10.22 16.74
C LEU A 384 -10.86 9.54 16.63
N MET A 385 -10.76 8.23 16.86
CA MET A 385 -9.47 7.52 16.95
C MET A 385 -8.61 7.72 15.69
N GLU A 386 -9.21 7.73 14.50
CA GLU A 386 -8.46 7.95 13.24
C GLU A 386 -7.93 9.39 13.09
N ARG A 387 -8.68 10.40 13.58
CA ARG A 387 -8.35 11.83 13.40
C ARG A 387 -7.50 12.38 14.53
N ALA A 388 -7.88 12.09 15.77
CA ALA A 388 -7.23 12.58 16.97
C ALA A 388 -6.07 11.67 17.41
N GLY A 389 -6.15 10.38 17.13
CA GLY A 389 -5.12 9.39 17.48
C GLY A 389 -5.40 8.68 18.80
N PHE A 390 -4.96 7.43 18.87
CA PHE A 390 -5.20 6.48 19.97
C PHE A 390 -4.88 7.07 21.34
N VAL A 391 -3.73 7.75 21.50
CA VAL A 391 -3.32 8.29 22.80
C VAL A 391 -4.29 9.36 23.31
N ILE A 392 -4.78 10.24 22.43
CA ILE A 392 -5.69 11.32 22.81
C ILE A 392 -7.07 10.75 23.17
N THR A 393 -7.59 9.86 22.32
CA THR A 393 -8.94 9.34 22.47
C THR A 393 -9.05 8.35 23.63
N SER A 394 -8.03 7.50 23.82
CA SER A 394 -7.94 6.61 24.98
C SER A 394 -7.76 7.40 26.28
N ALA A 395 -6.97 8.49 26.28
CA ALA A 395 -6.83 9.33 27.47
C ALA A 395 -8.15 10.01 27.84
N ALA A 396 -8.92 10.48 26.86
CA ALA A 396 -10.25 11.03 27.09
C ALA A 396 -11.22 9.97 27.63
N LEU A 397 -11.20 8.75 27.09
CA LEU A 397 -12.00 7.62 27.57
C LEU A 397 -11.65 7.24 29.01
N PHE A 398 -10.36 7.08 29.34
CA PHE A 398 -9.91 6.76 30.70
C PHE A 398 -10.27 7.88 31.69
N TRP A 399 -10.13 9.14 31.27
CA TRP A 399 -10.52 10.27 32.10
C TRP A 399 -12.03 10.32 32.35
N LEU A 400 -12.85 10.15 31.32
CA LEU A 400 -14.32 10.08 31.46
C LEU A 400 -14.73 8.89 32.34
N THR A 401 -14.04 7.76 32.21
CA THR A 401 -14.26 6.58 33.05
C THR A 401 -13.92 6.87 34.51
N ALA A 402 -12.81 7.56 34.79
CA ALA A 402 -12.47 7.99 36.16
C ALA A 402 -13.53 8.89 36.78
N ARG A 403 -14.17 9.76 35.97
CA ARG A 403 -15.28 10.62 36.43
C ARG A 403 -16.53 9.84 36.79
N THR A 404 -16.73 8.63 36.28
CA THR A 404 -17.86 7.78 36.66
C THR A 404 -17.77 7.23 38.08
N PHE A 405 -16.57 7.22 38.67
CA PHE A 405 -16.30 6.72 40.02
C PHE A 405 -16.07 7.83 41.05
N ASP A 406 -16.52 9.06 40.76
CA ASP A 406 -16.51 10.23 41.67
C ASP A 406 -15.15 10.52 42.32
N GLN A 407 -14.07 10.35 41.54
CA GLN A 407 -12.70 10.68 41.96
C GLN A 407 -12.53 12.21 42.04
N ARG A 408 -11.98 12.71 43.15
CA ARG A 408 -11.95 14.14 43.50
C ARG A 408 -10.84 14.95 42.83
N HIS A 409 -10.04 14.36 41.92
CA HIS A 409 -8.80 14.98 41.43
C HIS A 409 -8.67 14.95 39.89
N PRO A 410 -9.51 15.72 39.16
CA PRO A 410 -9.66 15.62 37.71
C PRO A 410 -8.36 15.88 36.92
N ALA A 411 -7.47 16.73 37.43
CA ALA A 411 -6.19 17.00 36.78
C ALA A 411 -5.20 15.83 36.90
N ARG A 412 -5.19 15.16 38.06
CA ARG A 412 -4.33 13.98 38.29
C ARG A 412 -4.79 12.80 37.45
N ASP A 413 -6.10 12.61 37.35
CA ASP A 413 -6.68 11.52 36.55
C ASP A 413 -6.41 11.72 35.05
N ALA A 414 -6.41 12.96 34.58
CA ALA A 414 -6.05 13.28 33.19
C ALA A 414 -4.58 12.95 32.90
N LEU A 415 -3.66 13.34 33.79
CA LEU A 415 -2.23 13.01 33.66
C LEU A 415 -2.00 11.50 33.67
N PHE A 416 -2.67 10.77 34.56
CA PHE A 416 -2.58 9.31 34.62
C PHE A 416 -3.13 8.66 33.35
N ALA A 417 -4.29 9.11 32.85
CA ALA A 417 -4.90 8.64 31.62
C ALA A 417 -4.00 8.84 30.39
N VAL A 418 -3.34 10.00 30.29
CA VAL A 418 -2.35 10.28 29.23
C VAL A 418 -1.15 9.35 29.37
N GLY A 419 -0.62 9.17 30.58
CA GLY A 419 0.53 8.29 30.84
C GLY A 419 0.25 6.83 30.46
N VAL A 420 -0.89 6.28 30.88
CA VAL A 420 -1.31 4.91 30.55
C VAL A 420 -1.56 4.75 29.05
N SER A 421 -2.23 5.72 28.41
CA SER A 421 -2.50 5.67 26.97
C SER A 421 -1.23 5.74 26.14
N THR A 422 -0.29 6.61 26.53
CA THR A 422 1.03 6.73 25.89
C THR A 422 1.85 5.46 26.08
N GLY A 423 1.91 4.92 27.30
CA GLY A 423 2.62 3.66 27.58
C GLY A 423 2.03 2.47 26.81
N SER A 424 0.70 2.41 26.71
CA SER A 424 0.00 1.40 25.91
C SER A 424 0.34 1.55 24.42
N TYR A 425 0.28 2.78 23.90
CA TYR A 425 0.65 3.06 22.51
C TYR A 425 2.08 2.60 22.21
N LEU A 426 3.04 2.95 23.07
CA LEU A 426 4.43 2.54 22.91
C LEU A 426 4.59 1.02 23.00
N LEU A 427 3.89 0.33 23.91
CA LEU A 427 3.90 -1.12 23.99
C LEU A 427 3.41 -1.75 22.67
N PHE A 428 2.26 -1.31 22.16
CA PHE A 428 1.70 -1.85 20.94
C PHE A 428 2.57 -1.57 19.72
N VAL A 429 3.02 -0.32 19.55
CA VAL A 429 3.79 0.10 18.36
C VAL A 429 5.22 -0.38 18.42
N ARG A 430 5.92 -0.23 19.56
CA ARG A 430 7.37 -0.49 19.66
C ARG A 430 7.71 -1.91 20.09
N VAL A 431 6.85 -2.57 20.87
CA VAL A 431 7.13 -3.91 21.42
C VAL A 431 6.36 -4.99 20.67
N LEU A 432 5.08 -4.75 20.36
CA LEU A 432 4.21 -5.74 19.71
C LEU A 432 4.12 -5.57 18.18
N ASN A 433 4.76 -4.53 17.64
CA ASN A 433 4.75 -4.19 16.21
C ASN A 433 3.34 -4.06 15.60
N VAL A 434 2.39 -3.53 16.39
CA VAL A 434 1.01 -3.26 15.99
C VAL A 434 0.86 -1.77 15.76
N THR A 435 0.52 -1.38 14.53
CA THR A 435 0.30 0.02 14.18
C THR A 435 -0.99 0.53 14.82
N LEU A 436 -0.89 1.63 15.57
CA LEU A 436 -2.04 2.36 16.12
C LEU A 436 -2.10 3.76 15.52
N PRO A 437 -3.28 4.36 15.32
CA PRO A 437 -3.40 5.71 14.77
C PRO A 437 -2.72 6.73 15.69
N ALA A 438 -1.65 7.38 15.22
CA ALA A 438 -0.96 8.42 15.99
C ALA A 438 -1.71 9.76 15.97
N GLY A 439 -2.55 9.98 14.95
CA GLY A 439 -3.40 11.16 14.79
C GLY A 439 -2.65 12.48 14.93
N LEU A 440 -3.14 13.38 15.78
CA LEU A 440 -2.53 14.70 16.01
C LEU A 440 -1.14 14.62 16.65
N LEU A 441 -0.79 13.49 17.26
CA LEU A 441 0.50 13.25 17.90
C LEU A 441 1.50 12.55 16.98
N ALA A 442 1.19 12.32 15.70
CA ALA A 442 2.07 11.66 14.73
C ALA A 442 3.46 12.32 14.59
N ARG A 443 3.61 13.60 14.94
CA ARG A 443 4.90 14.31 14.91
C ARG A 443 5.73 14.15 16.19
N TRP A 444 5.15 13.61 17.25
CA TRP A 444 5.73 13.56 18.60
C TRP A 444 5.94 12.13 19.13
N LEU A 445 5.30 11.13 18.52
CA LEU A 445 5.31 9.71 18.88
C LEU A 445 5.90 8.87 17.74
#